data_AF-A0A4R4R575-F1
#
_entry.id   AF-A0A4R4R575-F1
#
_cell.length_a   1.000
_cell.length_b   1.000
_cell.length_c   1.000
_cell.angle_alpha   90.00
_cell.angle_beta   90.00
_cell.angle_gamma   90.00
#
_symmetry.space_group_name_H-M   'P 1'
#
loop_
_entity.id
_entity.type
_entity.pdbx_description
1 polymer ?
#
loop_
_entity_poly.entity_id
_entity_poly.type
_entity_poly.pdbx_seq_one_letter_code
_entity_poly.pdbx_strand_id
1 'polypeptide(L)'
;MGDPVTVWPCANCGRPVPQPVGAVRAVRHCQDNDGACAREARDRRERGRDAPGLTGQVSSAWEMVERLEKAADVLADSLTSELSVAGVERRVAEVRAEAARELAVAQSERDASQRRAEEAWQEATSARQRAETAERDASGAREEARLATAKRDAAQQAWEEAHQVAQQSMTAKLAAESERDRVAARETELLAALENARAELVALHARFAEAEGAAESQRVEAAVAKQGAEDLRTAMRDTEAQRQRAMQAASKAEAERTAAQRAQSEAEAEVVRANARAEEAAKERDTAQSQAKAATAERDELAAKVGDQAVQLRQLSQSVAEQQAALTALAEERDAARAEADRARRQIDQFTHSTLSSGVPPGGRMPGGGTPVPPPGHPHGTGPQPAAMPPGPSPGVPQPAARTGSPMPLGAPVPNGTPGSNTGGTPLPGSNTGNTPLPGAAPQNRARPINGADREDPLFTGP
;
A
#
# COMPACT_ATOMS: atom_id res chain seq x y z
N MET A 1 -138.42 -128.50 49.61
CA MET A 1 -138.66 -129.94 49.34
C MET A 1 -137.30 -130.57 49.07
N GLY A 2 -137.08 -131.86 49.36
CA GLY A 2 -135.79 -132.49 49.04
C GLY A 2 -135.65 -132.68 47.54
N ASP A 3 -134.54 -132.24 46.96
CA ASP A 3 -134.20 -132.58 45.57
C ASP A 3 -134.11 -134.10 45.39
N PRO A 4 -134.49 -134.65 44.22
CA PRO A 4 -134.32 -136.06 43.94
C PRO A 4 -132.82 -136.38 43.90
N VAL A 5 -132.31 -136.98 44.99
CA VAL A 5 -130.94 -137.52 45.05
C VAL A 5 -130.77 -138.42 43.84
N THR A 6 -129.89 -138.03 42.92
CA THR A 6 -129.67 -138.81 41.70
C THR A 6 -128.96 -140.10 42.09
N VAL A 7 -129.69 -141.20 42.05
CA VAL A 7 -129.17 -142.53 42.39
C VAL A 7 -128.67 -143.19 41.12
N TRP A 8 -127.38 -143.54 41.08
CA TRP A 8 -126.78 -144.28 39.97
C TRP A 8 -126.47 -145.72 40.39
N PRO A 9 -126.64 -146.71 39.50
CA PRO A 9 -126.24 -148.08 39.80
C PRO A 9 -124.71 -148.18 39.90
N CYS A 10 -124.22 -148.81 40.98
CA CYS A 10 -122.81 -149.10 41.18
C CYS A 10 -122.24 -149.89 40.00
N ALA A 11 -121.21 -149.36 39.34
CA ALA A 11 -120.62 -149.98 38.14
C ALA A 11 -119.87 -151.32 38.40
N ASN A 12 -119.93 -151.87 39.62
CA ASN A 12 -119.46 -153.21 39.96
C ASN A 12 -120.61 -154.19 40.28
N CYS A 13 -121.58 -153.77 41.10
CA CYS A 13 -122.59 -154.65 41.69
C CYS A 13 -124.05 -154.20 41.48
N GLY A 14 -124.30 -153.17 40.68
CA GLY A 14 -125.63 -152.65 40.36
C GLY A 14 -126.36 -151.92 41.49
N ARG A 15 -125.92 -152.05 42.76
CA ARG A 15 -126.57 -151.41 43.91
C ARG A 15 -126.71 -149.90 43.73
N PRO A 16 -127.82 -149.29 44.19
CA PRO A 16 -128.01 -147.84 44.15
C PRO A 16 -126.93 -147.10 44.96
N VAL A 17 -126.24 -146.16 44.32
CA VAL A 17 -125.26 -145.25 44.95
C VAL A 17 -125.81 -143.82 44.88
N PRO A 18 -126.00 -143.12 46.02
CA PRO A 18 -126.45 -141.73 46.03
C PRO A 18 -125.32 -140.80 45.54
N GLN A 19 -125.62 -139.92 44.59
CA GLN A 19 -124.67 -138.90 44.16
C GLN A 19 -124.71 -137.68 45.10
N PRO A 20 -123.55 -137.19 45.60
CA PRO A 20 -123.50 -135.97 46.40
C PRO A 20 -123.80 -134.73 45.55
N VAL A 21 -124.80 -133.95 45.97
CA VAL A 21 -125.30 -132.79 45.23
C VAL A 21 -124.20 -131.72 45.13
N GLY A 22 -123.91 -131.27 43.90
CA GLY A 22 -122.89 -130.24 43.63
C GLY A 22 -121.44 -130.76 43.55
N ALA A 23 -121.19 -132.06 43.70
CA ALA A 23 -119.85 -132.61 43.49
C ALA A 23 -119.50 -132.70 41.99
N VAL A 24 -118.29 -132.25 41.62
CA VAL A 24 -117.79 -132.28 40.23
C VAL A 24 -117.55 -133.72 39.71
N ARG A 25 -117.41 -134.70 40.61
CA ARG A 25 -117.12 -136.10 40.28
C ARG A 25 -118.26 -137.02 40.71
N ALA A 26 -118.82 -137.78 39.76
CA ALA A 26 -119.81 -138.81 40.05
C ALA A 26 -119.17 -140.02 40.76
N VAL A 27 -119.76 -140.46 41.87
CA VAL A 27 -119.37 -141.63 42.65
C VAL A 27 -119.81 -142.90 41.91
N ARG A 28 -118.90 -143.46 41.08
CA ARG A 28 -119.18 -144.63 40.20
C ARG A 28 -119.31 -145.99 40.93
N HIS A 29 -118.92 -146.08 42.21
CA HIS A 29 -118.80 -147.33 42.97
C HIS A 29 -119.34 -147.20 44.41
N CYS A 30 -119.84 -148.30 44.99
CA CYS A 30 -120.35 -148.29 46.38
C CYS A 30 -119.23 -147.97 47.40
N GLN A 31 -119.53 -147.13 48.39
CA GLN A 31 -118.60 -146.80 49.47
C GLN A 31 -118.77 -147.75 50.67
N ASP A 32 -119.99 -148.23 50.90
CA ASP A 32 -120.56 -148.95 52.06
C ASP A 32 -119.92 -150.31 52.41
N ASN A 33 -118.70 -150.58 51.94
CA ASN A 33 -117.99 -151.85 52.07
C ASN A 33 -116.45 -151.61 51.96
N ASP A 34 -115.96 -150.55 52.59
CA ASP A 34 -114.57 -150.04 52.51
C ASP A 34 -114.06 -149.85 51.06
N GLY A 35 -114.93 -149.50 50.12
CA GLY A 35 -114.60 -149.43 48.69
C GLY A 35 -114.29 -150.79 48.04
N ALA A 36 -114.74 -151.92 48.59
CA ALA A 36 -114.57 -153.24 47.98
C ALA A 36 -115.18 -153.30 46.56
N CYS A 37 -116.27 -152.56 46.30
CA CYS A 37 -116.80 -152.37 44.94
C CYS A 37 -115.75 -151.82 43.96
N ALA A 38 -114.89 -150.91 44.42
CA ALA A 38 -113.85 -150.28 43.61
C ALA A 38 -112.61 -151.17 43.47
N ARG A 39 -112.24 -151.90 44.53
CA ARG A 39 -111.18 -152.94 44.49
C ARG A 39 -111.57 -154.08 43.56
N GLU A 40 -112.70 -154.74 43.76
CA GLU A 40 -113.12 -155.87 42.92
C GLU A 40 -113.27 -155.47 41.44
N ALA A 41 -113.75 -154.24 41.15
CA ALA A 41 -113.75 -153.71 39.80
C ALA A 41 -112.34 -153.46 39.25
N ARG A 42 -111.37 -153.04 40.08
CA ARG A 42 -109.95 -152.98 39.72
C ARG A 42 -109.42 -154.39 39.46
N ASP A 43 -109.57 -155.34 40.38
CA ASP A 43 -109.10 -156.72 40.26
C ASP A 43 -109.72 -157.47 39.06
N ARG A 44 -110.95 -157.12 38.67
CA ARG A 44 -111.60 -157.60 37.44
C ARG A 44 -111.02 -156.94 36.18
N ARG A 45 -110.66 -155.66 36.22
CA ARG A 45 -109.90 -154.97 35.15
C ARG A 45 -108.48 -155.50 35.02
N GLU A 46 -107.78 -155.79 36.12
CA GLU A 46 -106.41 -156.33 36.08
C GLU A 46 -106.39 -157.73 35.45
N ARG A 47 -107.29 -158.62 35.87
CA ARG A 47 -107.50 -159.92 35.19
C ARG A 47 -107.97 -159.79 33.73
N GLY A 48 -108.64 -158.67 33.38
CA GLY A 48 -108.99 -158.32 32.00
C GLY A 48 -107.81 -157.78 31.18
N ARG A 49 -106.83 -157.16 31.84
CA ARG A 49 -105.61 -156.59 31.25
C ARG A 49 -104.70 -157.69 30.69
N ASP A 50 -104.58 -158.80 31.41
CA ASP A 50 -103.79 -159.98 31.02
C ASP A 50 -104.56 -160.97 30.12
N ALA A 51 -105.84 -160.72 29.83
CA ALA A 51 -106.69 -161.61 29.04
C ALA A 51 -106.46 -161.42 27.52
N PRO A 52 -105.97 -162.43 26.78
CA PRO A 52 -105.58 -162.29 25.38
C PRO A 52 -106.78 -161.98 24.47
N GLY A 53 -106.63 -160.95 23.62
CA GLY A 53 -107.61 -160.54 22.62
C GLY A 53 -108.35 -159.24 22.98
N LEU A 54 -109.60 -159.13 22.51
CA LEU A 54 -110.42 -157.92 22.61
C LEU A 54 -110.62 -157.41 24.06
N THR A 55 -110.65 -158.31 25.05
CA THR A 55 -110.77 -157.95 26.47
C THR A 55 -109.57 -157.16 27.00
N GLY A 56 -108.34 -157.53 26.61
CA GLY A 56 -107.13 -156.78 26.95
C GLY A 56 -107.10 -155.42 26.25
N GLN A 57 -107.53 -155.36 24.99
CA GLN A 57 -107.62 -154.10 24.23
C GLN A 57 -108.63 -153.12 24.85
N VAL A 58 -109.83 -153.59 25.23
CA VAL A 58 -110.83 -152.78 25.93
C VAL A 58 -110.30 -152.33 27.31
N SER A 59 -109.62 -153.21 28.05
CA SER A 59 -109.04 -152.86 29.35
C SER A 59 -107.96 -151.76 29.22
N SER A 60 -107.09 -151.85 28.22
CA SER A 60 -106.07 -150.83 27.91
C SER A 60 -106.70 -149.49 27.48
N ALA A 61 -107.79 -149.52 26.71
CA ALA A 61 -108.53 -148.31 26.35
C ALA A 61 -109.12 -147.59 27.58
N TRP A 62 -109.64 -148.33 28.56
CA TRP A 62 -110.10 -147.75 29.84
C TRP A 62 -108.97 -147.11 30.66
N GLU A 63 -107.75 -147.68 30.66
CA GLU A 63 -106.61 -147.02 31.31
C GLU A 63 -106.18 -145.74 30.60
N MET A 64 -106.27 -145.69 29.26
CA MET A 64 -106.03 -144.46 28.51
C MET A 64 -107.06 -143.39 28.87
N VAL A 65 -108.33 -143.77 29.05
CA VAL A 65 -109.39 -142.87 29.56
C VAL A 65 -109.08 -142.42 30.99
N GLU A 66 -108.70 -143.29 31.93
CA GLU A 66 -108.37 -142.88 33.32
C GLU A 66 -107.14 -141.94 33.38
N ARG A 67 -106.16 -142.13 32.48
CA ARG A 67 -105.03 -141.19 32.32
C ARG A 67 -105.45 -139.85 31.72
N LEU A 68 -106.40 -139.85 30.78
CA LEU A 68 -106.96 -138.62 30.20
C LEU A 68 -107.86 -137.88 31.20
N GLU A 69 -108.70 -138.57 31.98
CA GLU A 69 -109.45 -138.01 33.11
C GLU A 69 -108.49 -137.34 34.12
N LYS A 70 -107.41 -138.02 34.51
CA LYS A 70 -106.40 -137.45 35.41
C LYS A 70 -105.57 -136.31 34.81
N ALA A 71 -105.31 -136.31 33.51
CA ALA A 71 -104.67 -135.19 32.83
C ALA A 71 -105.61 -133.96 32.77
N ALA A 72 -106.89 -134.19 32.49
CA ALA A 72 -107.93 -133.17 32.52
C ALA A 72 -108.12 -132.59 33.93
N ASP A 73 -108.03 -133.41 34.98
CA ASP A 73 -108.03 -132.93 36.38
C ASP A 73 -106.88 -131.94 36.64
N VAL A 74 -105.63 -132.31 36.29
CA VAL A 74 -104.46 -131.45 36.53
C VAL A 74 -104.54 -130.16 35.71
N LEU A 75 -105.08 -130.22 34.49
CA LEU A 75 -105.35 -129.04 33.66
C LEU A 75 -106.49 -128.18 34.24
N ALA A 76 -107.53 -128.79 34.83
CA ALA A 76 -108.61 -128.08 35.48
C ALA A 76 -108.14 -127.40 36.78
N ASP A 77 -107.30 -128.06 37.58
CA ASP A 77 -106.72 -127.49 38.79
C ASP A 77 -105.73 -126.35 38.44
N SER A 78 -104.89 -126.51 37.40
CA SER A 78 -103.98 -125.45 36.97
C SER A 78 -104.75 -124.25 36.41
N LEU A 79 -105.72 -124.46 35.51
CA LEU A 79 -106.60 -123.41 34.99
C LEU A 79 -107.40 -122.74 36.11
N THR A 80 -107.92 -123.50 37.08
CA THR A 80 -108.62 -122.93 38.23
C THR A 80 -107.66 -122.09 39.10
N SER A 81 -106.40 -122.51 39.25
CA SER A 81 -105.41 -121.74 40.01
C SER A 81 -105.04 -120.41 39.31
N GLU A 82 -104.83 -120.41 37.99
CA GLU A 82 -104.43 -119.20 37.23
C GLU A 82 -105.61 -118.28 36.90
N LEU A 83 -106.81 -118.83 36.65
CA LEU A 83 -108.04 -118.07 36.39
C LEU A 83 -108.83 -117.74 37.66
N SER A 84 -108.43 -118.23 38.84
CA SER A 84 -108.95 -117.74 40.12
C SER A 84 -108.68 -116.24 40.26
N VAL A 85 -109.53 -115.54 41.01
CA VAL A 85 -109.36 -114.10 41.29
C VAL A 85 -107.95 -113.83 41.83
N ALA A 86 -107.44 -114.66 42.76
CA ALA A 86 -106.10 -114.53 43.31
C ALA A 86 -104.96 -114.86 42.31
N GLY A 87 -105.20 -115.73 41.33
CA GLY A 87 -104.27 -116.01 40.23
C GLY A 87 -104.17 -114.84 39.26
N VAL A 88 -105.31 -114.31 38.83
CA VAL A 88 -105.41 -113.11 37.99
C VAL A 88 -104.84 -111.89 38.70
N GLU A 89 -105.16 -111.66 39.98
CA GLU A 89 -104.59 -110.58 40.78
C GLU A 89 -103.06 -110.69 40.91
N ARG A 90 -102.51 -111.90 41.05
CA ARG A 90 -101.06 -112.12 41.04
C ARG A 90 -100.44 -111.73 39.69
N ARG A 91 -101.01 -112.18 38.57
CA ARG A 91 -100.53 -111.80 37.22
C ARG A 91 -100.67 -110.29 36.96
N VAL A 92 -101.76 -109.67 37.41
CA VAL A 92 -101.95 -108.22 37.33
C VAL A 92 -100.94 -107.47 38.22
N ALA A 93 -100.58 -107.99 39.39
CA ALA A 93 -99.54 -107.43 40.24
C ALA A 93 -98.13 -107.60 39.64
N GLU A 94 -97.85 -108.75 39.03
CA GLU A 94 -96.61 -109.06 38.30
C GLU A 94 -96.42 -108.09 37.12
N VAL A 95 -97.42 -107.98 36.23
CA VAL A 95 -97.41 -107.04 35.09
C VAL A 95 -97.37 -105.57 35.53
N ARG A 96 -98.05 -105.20 36.63
CA ARG A 96 -97.92 -103.84 37.21
C ARG A 96 -96.52 -103.57 37.75
N ALA A 97 -95.87 -104.57 38.36
CA ALA A 97 -94.50 -104.45 38.84
C ALA A 97 -93.48 -104.42 37.69
N GLU A 98 -93.76 -105.10 36.57
CA GLU A 98 -92.98 -105.01 35.33
C GLU A 98 -93.12 -103.62 34.69
N ALA A 99 -94.34 -103.15 34.43
CA ALA A 99 -94.58 -101.81 33.91
C ALA A 99 -94.01 -100.70 34.82
N ALA A 100 -94.02 -100.89 36.14
CA ALA A 100 -93.37 -99.96 37.08
C ALA A 100 -91.83 -99.99 36.97
N ARG A 101 -91.21 -101.16 36.73
CA ARG A 101 -89.77 -101.27 36.46
C ARG A 101 -89.41 -100.62 35.13
N GLU A 102 -90.16 -100.89 34.07
CA GLU A 102 -89.95 -100.30 32.75
C GLU A 102 -90.10 -98.77 32.78
N LEU A 103 -91.12 -98.25 33.46
CA LEU A 103 -91.31 -96.80 33.63
C LEU A 103 -90.17 -96.17 34.44
N ALA A 104 -89.67 -96.83 35.50
CA ALA A 104 -88.53 -96.36 36.27
C ALA A 104 -87.22 -96.35 35.45
N VAL A 105 -87.00 -97.37 34.59
CA VAL A 105 -85.89 -97.40 33.64
C VAL A 105 -86.02 -96.24 32.65
N ALA A 106 -87.16 -96.10 31.98
CA ALA A 106 -87.39 -95.04 30.99
C ALA A 106 -87.29 -93.62 31.59
N GLN A 107 -87.68 -93.42 32.85
CA GLN A 107 -87.43 -92.18 33.59
C GLN A 107 -85.93 -91.98 33.84
N SER A 108 -85.21 -92.99 34.35
CA SER A 108 -83.77 -92.87 34.60
C SER A 108 -82.94 -92.63 33.33
N GLU A 109 -83.35 -93.21 32.20
CA GLU A 109 -82.76 -92.99 30.87
C GLU A 109 -83.07 -91.58 30.34
N ARG A 110 -84.31 -91.10 30.51
CA ARG A 110 -84.68 -89.72 30.18
C ARG A 110 -83.84 -88.73 30.97
N ASP A 111 -83.77 -88.88 32.28
CA ASP A 111 -83.01 -87.98 33.16
C ASP A 111 -81.51 -88.03 32.85
N ALA A 112 -80.97 -89.21 32.49
CA ALA A 112 -79.60 -89.36 32.02
C ALA A 112 -79.36 -88.68 30.65
N SER A 113 -80.33 -88.75 29.73
CA SER A 113 -80.25 -88.03 28.45
C SER A 113 -80.34 -86.51 28.62
N GLN A 114 -81.14 -86.03 29.58
CA GLN A 114 -81.25 -84.61 29.92
C GLN A 114 -79.95 -84.08 30.51
N ARG A 115 -79.36 -84.78 31.50
CA ARG A 115 -78.03 -84.41 32.05
C ARG A 115 -76.95 -84.38 30.97
N ARG A 116 -76.86 -85.41 30.11
CA ARG A 116 -75.91 -85.42 28.98
C ARG A 116 -76.13 -84.28 27.99
N ALA A 117 -77.38 -83.85 27.77
CA ALA A 117 -77.68 -82.70 26.93
C ALA A 117 -77.25 -81.39 27.61
N GLU A 118 -77.52 -81.23 28.90
CA GLU A 118 -77.09 -80.07 29.70
C GLU A 118 -75.56 -79.96 29.79
N GLU A 119 -74.87 -81.08 30.03
CA GLU A 119 -73.41 -81.21 29.99
C GLU A 119 -72.87 -80.77 28.61
N ALA A 120 -73.42 -81.31 27.51
CA ALA A 120 -73.03 -80.94 26.16
C ALA A 120 -73.31 -79.46 25.83
N TRP A 121 -74.39 -78.87 26.35
CA TRP A 121 -74.67 -77.43 26.21
C TRP A 121 -73.68 -76.56 27.00
N GLN A 122 -73.25 -76.99 28.19
CA GLN A 122 -72.23 -76.30 28.98
C GLN A 122 -70.84 -76.40 28.33
N GLU A 123 -70.48 -77.58 27.81
CA GLU A 123 -69.26 -77.77 27.02
C GLU A 123 -69.27 -76.91 25.75
N ALA A 124 -70.36 -76.92 24.97
CA ALA A 124 -70.49 -76.10 23.77
C ALA A 124 -70.44 -74.59 24.07
N THR A 125 -71.02 -74.16 25.20
CA THR A 125 -70.99 -72.74 25.62
C THR A 125 -69.59 -72.31 26.06
N SER A 126 -68.90 -73.12 26.88
CA SER A 126 -67.52 -72.82 27.29
C SER A 126 -66.50 -72.97 26.15
N ALA A 127 -66.78 -73.81 25.14
CA ALA A 127 -66.00 -73.87 23.91
C ALA A 127 -66.18 -72.60 23.05
N ARG A 128 -67.42 -72.10 22.89
CA ARG A 128 -67.69 -70.82 22.21
C ARG A 128 -67.01 -69.65 22.92
N GLN A 129 -67.14 -69.55 24.25
CA GLN A 129 -66.50 -68.49 25.02
C GLN A 129 -64.97 -68.49 24.85
N ARG A 130 -64.32 -69.67 24.88
CA ARG A 130 -62.87 -69.81 24.61
C ARG A 130 -62.48 -69.45 23.17
N ALA A 131 -63.33 -69.77 22.19
CA ALA A 131 -63.11 -69.36 20.81
C ALA A 131 -63.21 -67.83 20.67
N GLU A 132 -64.25 -67.21 21.24
CA GLU A 132 -64.40 -65.75 21.21
C GLU A 132 -63.26 -65.01 21.92
N THR A 133 -62.73 -65.52 23.05
CA THR A 133 -61.54 -64.92 23.67
C THR A 133 -60.32 -65.07 22.77
N ALA A 134 -60.08 -66.27 22.20
CA ALA A 134 -58.96 -66.48 21.30
C ALA A 134 -59.04 -65.63 20.01
N GLU A 135 -60.25 -65.36 19.50
CA GLU A 135 -60.46 -64.43 18.38
C GLU A 135 -60.18 -62.96 18.78
N ARG A 136 -60.62 -62.53 19.97
CA ARG A 136 -60.29 -61.19 20.52
C ARG A 136 -58.78 -61.04 20.69
N ASP A 137 -58.12 -62.00 21.33
CA ASP A 137 -56.69 -62.00 21.58
C ASP A 137 -55.89 -62.01 20.26
N ALA A 138 -56.30 -62.83 19.29
CA ALA A 138 -55.72 -62.86 17.95
C ALA A 138 -55.97 -61.57 17.16
N SER A 139 -57.07 -60.85 17.39
CA SER A 139 -57.32 -59.53 16.80
C SER A 139 -56.42 -58.46 17.43
N GLY A 140 -56.26 -58.46 18.76
CA GLY A 140 -55.36 -57.56 19.47
C GLY A 140 -53.90 -57.73 19.01
N ALA A 141 -53.40 -58.97 19.00
CA ALA A 141 -52.07 -59.29 18.52
C ALA A 141 -51.81 -58.88 17.05
N ARG A 142 -52.85 -58.88 16.20
CA ARG A 142 -52.75 -58.39 14.80
C ARG A 142 -52.66 -56.87 14.73
N GLU A 143 -53.42 -56.13 15.53
CA GLU A 143 -53.30 -54.66 15.58
C GLU A 143 -52.00 -54.21 16.25
N GLU A 144 -51.53 -54.91 17.29
CA GLU A 144 -50.20 -54.68 17.88
C GLU A 144 -49.08 -54.92 16.85
N ALA A 145 -49.15 -55.99 16.07
CA ALA A 145 -48.20 -56.27 14.99
C ALA A 145 -48.25 -55.20 13.87
N ARG A 146 -49.44 -54.70 13.51
CA ARG A 146 -49.62 -53.59 12.57
C ARG A 146 -49.02 -52.28 13.10
N LEU A 147 -49.25 -51.96 14.38
CA LEU A 147 -48.66 -50.79 15.02
C LEU A 147 -47.13 -50.92 15.16
N ALA A 148 -46.61 -52.12 15.40
CA ALA A 148 -45.16 -52.38 15.44
C ALA A 148 -44.51 -52.22 14.06
N THR A 149 -45.13 -52.74 13.01
CA THR A 149 -44.66 -52.55 11.62
C THR A 149 -44.74 -51.08 11.20
N ALA A 150 -45.87 -50.40 11.43
CA ALA A 150 -45.99 -48.96 11.15
C ALA A 150 -44.94 -48.11 11.89
N LYS A 151 -44.63 -48.42 13.15
CA LYS A 151 -43.55 -47.75 13.91
C LYS A 151 -42.16 -48.01 13.32
N ARG A 152 -41.87 -49.25 12.91
CA ARG A 152 -40.61 -49.60 12.23
C ARG A 152 -40.48 -48.84 10.91
N ASP A 153 -41.54 -48.82 10.11
CA ASP A 153 -41.52 -48.28 8.75
C ASP A 153 -41.42 -46.74 8.79
N ALA A 154 -42.10 -46.09 9.75
CA ALA A 154 -41.92 -44.66 10.02
C ALA A 154 -40.50 -44.34 10.54
N ALA A 155 -39.91 -45.19 11.39
CA ALA A 155 -38.53 -45.02 11.85
C ALA A 155 -37.50 -45.22 10.71
N GLN A 156 -37.78 -46.13 9.77
CA GLN A 156 -36.97 -46.29 8.56
C GLN A 156 -37.08 -45.06 7.64
N GLN A 157 -38.29 -44.54 7.40
CA GLN A 157 -38.50 -43.31 6.62
C GLN A 157 -37.74 -42.13 7.24
N ALA A 158 -37.87 -41.92 8.55
CA ALA A 158 -37.13 -40.86 9.26
C ALA A 158 -35.60 -41.04 9.18
N TRP A 159 -35.09 -42.28 9.14
CA TRP A 159 -33.67 -42.55 8.93
C TRP A 159 -33.22 -42.27 7.49
N GLU A 160 -34.03 -42.66 6.49
CA GLU A 160 -33.77 -42.37 5.07
C GLU A 160 -33.80 -40.87 4.77
N GLU A 161 -34.77 -40.13 5.34
CA GLU A 161 -34.83 -38.66 5.29
C GLU A 161 -33.61 -38.03 5.97
N ALA A 162 -33.26 -38.44 7.18
CA ALA A 162 -32.08 -37.94 7.88
C ALA A 162 -30.78 -38.24 7.11
N HIS A 163 -30.69 -39.39 6.42
CA HIS A 163 -29.57 -39.73 5.57
C HIS A 163 -29.50 -38.85 4.31
N GLN A 164 -30.64 -38.57 3.66
CA GLN A 164 -30.71 -37.64 2.52
C GLN A 164 -30.33 -36.21 2.94
N VAL A 165 -30.84 -35.72 4.08
CA VAL A 165 -30.46 -34.39 4.63
C VAL A 165 -28.97 -34.35 4.98
N ALA A 166 -28.40 -35.43 5.53
CA ALA A 166 -26.97 -35.52 5.78
C ALA A 166 -26.14 -35.45 4.48
N GLN A 167 -26.53 -36.21 3.44
CA GLN A 167 -25.90 -36.16 2.11
C GLN A 167 -25.99 -34.74 1.49
N GLN A 168 -27.17 -34.12 1.52
CA GLN A 168 -27.37 -32.75 1.05
C GLN A 168 -26.47 -31.76 1.81
N SER A 169 -26.35 -31.91 3.14
CA SER A 169 -25.45 -31.08 3.96
C SER A 169 -23.97 -31.26 3.60
N MET A 170 -23.54 -32.48 3.23
CA MET A 170 -22.18 -32.74 2.76
C MET A 170 -21.93 -32.11 1.39
N THR A 171 -22.84 -32.27 0.44
CA THR A 171 -22.70 -31.64 -0.89
C THR A 171 -22.74 -30.11 -0.81
N ALA A 172 -23.55 -29.54 0.07
CA ALA A 172 -23.60 -28.09 0.31
C ALA A 172 -22.31 -27.56 0.97
N LYS A 173 -21.70 -28.32 1.90
CA LYS A 173 -20.39 -27.99 2.48
C LYS A 173 -19.29 -27.99 1.42
N LEU A 174 -19.17 -29.07 0.63
CA LEU A 174 -18.18 -29.17 -0.45
C LEU A 174 -18.34 -28.06 -1.50
N ALA A 175 -19.58 -27.69 -1.83
CA ALA A 175 -19.85 -26.54 -2.69
C ALA A 175 -19.38 -25.22 -2.07
N ALA A 176 -19.71 -24.97 -0.80
CA ALA A 176 -19.30 -23.76 -0.07
C ALA A 176 -17.78 -23.68 0.16
N GLU A 177 -17.11 -24.81 0.33
CA GLU A 177 -15.64 -24.93 0.38
C GLU A 177 -15.04 -24.57 -1.00
N SER A 178 -15.56 -25.13 -2.09
CA SER A 178 -15.10 -24.79 -3.44
C SER A 178 -15.33 -23.32 -3.83
N GLU A 179 -16.35 -22.65 -3.28
CA GLU A 179 -16.55 -21.21 -3.44
C GLU A 179 -15.57 -20.39 -2.60
N ARG A 180 -15.20 -20.85 -1.38
CA ARG A 180 -14.12 -20.22 -0.60
C ARG A 180 -12.79 -20.30 -1.33
N ASP A 181 -12.47 -21.45 -1.93
CA ASP A 181 -11.24 -21.63 -2.72
C ASP A 181 -11.23 -20.72 -3.94
N ARG A 182 -12.37 -20.54 -4.63
CA ARG A 182 -12.52 -19.58 -5.74
C ARG A 182 -12.36 -18.13 -5.30
N VAL A 183 -12.86 -17.77 -4.12
CA VAL A 183 -12.70 -16.42 -3.55
C VAL A 183 -11.24 -16.18 -3.13
N ALA A 184 -10.60 -17.14 -2.48
CA ALA A 184 -9.18 -17.05 -2.09
C ALA A 184 -8.26 -16.96 -3.32
N ALA A 185 -8.53 -17.73 -4.38
CA ALA A 185 -7.81 -17.60 -5.64
C ALA A 185 -7.91 -16.18 -6.22
N ARG A 186 -9.13 -15.64 -6.32
CA ARG A 186 -9.36 -14.25 -6.77
C ARG A 186 -8.71 -13.20 -5.87
N GLU A 187 -8.65 -13.44 -4.56
CA GLU A 187 -7.93 -12.56 -3.63
C GLU A 187 -6.43 -12.57 -3.93
N THR A 188 -5.81 -13.73 -4.16
CA THR A 188 -4.40 -13.81 -4.56
C THR A 188 -4.13 -13.19 -5.93
N GLU A 189 -5.05 -13.32 -6.90
CA GLU A 189 -4.96 -12.65 -8.21
C GLU A 189 -5.02 -11.12 -8.06
N LEU A 190 -5.92 -10.60 -7.22
CA LEU A 190 -6.07 -9.17 -6.96
C LEU A 190 -4.88 -8.59 -6.20
N LEU A 191 -4.32 -9.33 -5.24
CA LEU A 191 -3.10 -8.93 -4.52
C LEU A 191 -1.91 -8.87 -5.49
N ALA A 192 -1.71 -9.89 -6.33
CA ALA A 192 -0.67 -9.88 -7.36
C ALA A 192 -0.84 -8.73 -8.37
N ALA A 193 -2.07 -8.41 -8.78
CA ALA A 193 -2.36 -7.27 -9.64
C ALA A 193 -2.05 -5.92 -8.96
N LEU A 194 -2.34 -5.77 -7.66
CA LEU A 194 -1.99 -4.58 -6.87
C LEU A 194 -0.48 -4.44 -6.67
N GLU A 195 0.25 -5.54 -6.49
CA GLU A 195 1.71 -5.55 -6.42
C GLU A 195 2.36 -5.18 -7.76
N ASN A 196 1.85 -5.71 -8.87
CA ASN A 196 2.29 -5.32 -10.21
C ASN A 196 2.01 -3.83 -10.48
N ALA A 197 0.81 -3.34 -10.17
CA ALA A 197 0.47 -1.92 -10.32
C ALA A 197 1.35 -1.00 -9.45
N ARG A 198 1.76 -1.44 -8.25
CA ARG A 198 2.75 -0.73 -7.42
C ARG A 198 4.14 -0.73 -8.07
N ALA A 199 4.58 -1.86 -8.62
CA ALA A 199 5.86 -1.95 -9.33
C ALA A 199 5.89 -1.06 -10.58
N GLU A 200 4.81 -1.03 -11.36
CA GLU A 200 4.63 -0.12 -12.50
C GLU A 200 4.66 1.35 -12.07
N LEU A 201 3.96 1.72 -10.99
CA LEU A 201 4.01 3.08 -10.44
C LEU A 201 5.42 3.47 -9.99
N VAL A 202 6.16 2.58 -9.33
CA VAL A 202 7.57 2.83 -8.94
C VAL A 202 8.47 2.99 -10.17
N ALA A 203 8.30 2.15 -11.19
CA ALA A 203 9.04 2.25 -12.45
C ALA A 203 8.72 3.55 -13.22
N LEU A 204 7.47 4.02 -13.17
CA LEU A 204 7.07 5.32 -13.75
C LEU A 204 7.67 6.50 -12.97
N HIS A 205 7.70 6.46 -11.63
CA HIS A 205 8.37 7.49 -10.83
C HIS A 205 9.88 7.52 -11.07
N ALA A 206 10.54 6.36 -11.21
CA ALA A 206 11.96 6.28 -11.57
C ALA A 206 12.23 6.93 -12.94
N ARG A 207 11.47 6.57 -13.98
CA ARG A 207 11.57 7.18 -15.31
C ARG A 207 11.25 8.67 -15.32
N PHE A 208 10.34 9.12 -14.47
CA PHE A 208 10.02 10.54 -14.32
C PHE A 208 11.19 11.31 -13.69
N ALA A 209 11.79 10.78 -12.61
CA ALA A 209 12.98 11.37 -11.99
C ALA A 209 14.21 11.35 -12.93
N GLU A 210 14.39 10.30 -13.73
CA GLU A 210 15.40 10.24 -14.80
C GLU A 210 15.16 11.34 -15.86
N ALA A 211 13.90 11.54 -16.28
CA ALA A 211 13.52 12.57 -17.25
C ALA A 211 13.66 14.00 -16.70
N GLU A 212 13.32 14.23 -15.43
CA GLU A 212 13.57 15.52 -14.75
C GLU A 212 15.07 15.79 -14.61
N GLY A 213 15.87 14.79 -14.22
CA GLY A 213 17.32 14.90 -14.14
C GLY A 213 17.97 15.19 -15.49
N ALA A 214 17.50 14.54 -16.56
CA ALA A 214 17.94 14.83 -17.93
C ALA A 214 17.52 16.24 -18.40
N ALA A 215 16.31 16.68 -18.07
CA ALA A 215 15.84 18.03 -18.39
C ALA A 215 16.61 19.11 -17.61
N GLU A 216 17.01 18.85 -16.36
CA GLU A 216 17.84 19.77 -15.58
C GLU A 216 19.29 19.80 -16.08
N SER A 217 19.86 18.65 -16.48
CA SER A 217 21.17 18.62 -17.18
C SER A 217 21.12 19.49 -18.44
N GLN A 218 20.09 19.33 -19.28
CA GLN A 218 19.90 20.16 -20.48
C GLN A 218 19.72 21.65 -20.16
N ARG A 219 19.08 22.01 -19.04
CA ARG A 219 18.98 23.41 -18.58
C ARG A 219 20.33 23.97 -18.16
N VAL A 220 21.13 23.19 -17.41
CA VAL A 220 22.48 23.58 -16.99
C VAL A 220 23.42 23.69 -18.19
N GLU A 221 23.41 22.72 -19.10
CA GLU A 221 24.16 22.75 -20.37
C GLU A 221 23.76 23.96 -21.22
N ALA A 222 22.46 24.25 -21.35
CA ALA A 222 21.97 25.43 -22.08
C ALA A 222 22.32 26.75 -21.37
N ALA A 223 22.42 26.78 -20.03
CA ALA A 223 22.87 27.94 -19.27
C ALA A 223 24.39 28.17 -19.46
N VAL A 224 25.21 27.12 -19.36
CA VAL A 224 26.65 27.16 -19.63
C VAL A 224 26.93 27.55 -21.09
N ALA A 225 26.15 27.04 -22.05
CA ALA A 225 26.28 27.43 -23.46
C ALA A 225 25.88 28.90 -23.71
N LYS A 226 24.85 29.41 -23.02
CA LYS A 226 24.49 30.85 -23.05
C LYS A 226 25.60 31.70 -22.45
N GLN A 227 26.12 31.31 -21.29
CA GLN A 227 27.18 32.05 -20.61
C GLN A 227 28.46 32.05 -21.44
N GLY A 228 28.89 30.91 -21.99
CA GLY A 228 30.03 30.83 -22.91
C GLY A 228 29.83 31.66 -24.19
N ALA A 229 28.59 31.78 -24.70
CA ALA A 229 28.27 32.69 -25.79
C ALA A 229 28.28 34.18 -25.37
N GLU A 230 28.02 34.50 -24.11
CA GLU A 230 28.10 35.85 -23.55
C GLU A 230 29.54 36.26 -23.22
N ASP A 231 30.34 35.32 -22.72
CA ASP A 231 31.80 35.45 -22.57
C ASP A 231 32.45 35.65 -23.94
N LEU A 232 32.07 34.87 -24.97
CA LEU A 232 32.52 35.08 -26.35
C LEU A 232 32.11 36.46 -26.90
N ARG A 233 30.87 36.91 -26.68
CA ARG A 233 30.45 38.28 -27.05
C ARG A 233 31.24 39.35 -26.31
N THR A 234 31.62 39.10 -25.06
CA THR A 234 32.39 40.04 -24.24
C THR A 234 33.84 40.09 -24.69
N ALA A 235 34.48 38.93 -24.92
CA ALA A 235 35.80 38.84 -25.54
C ALA A 235 35.83 39.47 -26.96
N MET A 236 34.77 39.34 -27.76
CA MET A 236 34.63 40.03 -29.05
C MET A 236 34.49 41.56 -28.89
N ARG A 237 33.79 42.04 -27.85
CA ARG A 237 33.75 43.48 -27.52
C ARG A 237 35.09 43.99 -27.00
N ASP A 238 35.78 43.22 -26.18
CA ASP A 238 37.07 43.59 -25.61
C ASP A 238 38.19 43.55 -26.65
N THR A 239 38.17 42.59 -27.58
CA THR A 239 39.10 42.57 -28.73
C THR A 239 38.81 43.68 -29.73
N GLU A 240 37.54 44.01 -30.01
CA GLU A 240 37.22 45.22 -30.78
C GLU A 240 37.60 46.49 -30.02
N ALA A 241 37.40 46.57 -28.70
CA ALA A 241 37.84 47.71 -27.89
C ALA A 241 39.37 47.84 -27.84
N GLN A 242 40.10 46.72 -27.82
CA GLN A 242 41.56 46.69 -28.00
C GLN A 242 41.94 47.14 -29.42
N ARG A 243 41.21 46.72 -30.45
CA ARG A 243 41.43 47.17 -31.84
C ARG A 243 41.16 48.67 -32.01
N GLN A 244 40.10 49.19 -31.40
CA GLN A 244 39.77 50.62 -31.34
C GLN A 244 40.85 51.40 -30.57
N ARG A 245 41.32 50.91 -29.42
CA ARG A 245 42.44 51.51 -28.67
C ARG A 245 43.75 51.47 -29.47
N ALA A 246 44.02 50.38 -30.21
CA ALA A 246 45.18 50.26 -31.07
C ALA A 246 45.10 51.19 -32.30
N MET A 247 43.91 51.36 -32.90
CA MET A 247 43.66 52.33 -33.96
C MET A 247 43.78 53.77 -33.47
N GLN A 248 43.27 54.09 -32.27
CA GLN A 248 43.44 55.40 -31.64
C GLN A 248 44.90 55.67 -31.24
N ALA A 249 45.63 54.66 -30.77
CA ALA A 249 47.06 54.77 -30.52
C ALA A 249 47.87 54.93 -31.80
N ALA A 250 47.50 54.25 -32.89
CA ALA A 250 48.12 54.39 -34.21
C ALA A 250 47.85 55.79 -34.80
N SER A 251 46.60 56.26 -34.80
CA SER A 251 46.26 57.60 -35.29
C SER A 251 46.84 58.72 -34.41
N LYS A 252 46.98 58.50 -33.10
CA LYS A 252 47.72 59.41 -32.21
C LYS A 252 49.22 59.40 -32.51
N ALA A 253 49.83 58.23 -32.73
CA ALA A 253 51.23 58.13 -33.14
C ALA A 253 51.49 58.70 -34.55
N GLU A 254 50.50 58.67 -35.44
CA GLU A 254 50.55 59.29 -36.77
C GLU A 254 50.35 60.81 -36.70
N ALA A 255 49.46 61.29 -35.82
CA ALA A 255 49.35 62.70 -35.47
C ALA A 255 50.64 63.23 -34.81
N GLU A 256 51.27 62.44 -33.93
CA GLU A 256 52.55 62.77 -33.30
C GLU A 256 53.71 62.72 -34.30
N ARG A 257 53.73 61.77 -35.25
CA ARG A 257 54.71 61.74 -36.36
C ARG A 257 54.54 62.93 -37.29
N THR A 258 53.32 63.29 -37.68
CA THR A 258 53.07 64.45 -38.55
C THR A 258 53.29 65.77 -37.82
N ALA A 259 53.04 65.84 -36.50
CA ALA A 259 53.44 66.99 -35.68
C ALA A 259 54.97 67.08 -35.53
N ALA A 260 55.68 65.96 -35.32
CA ALA A 260 57.13 65.93 -35.28
C ALA A 260 57.77 66.30 -36.63
N GLN A 261 57.19 65.87 -37.75
CA GLN A 261 57.62 66.28 -39.09
C GLN A 261 57.38 67.77 -39.35
N ARG A 262 56.25 68.33 -38.88
CA ARG A 262 56.03 69.80 -38.92
C ARG A 262 57.07 70.52 -38.08
N ALA A 263 57.28 70.12 -36.82
CA ALA A 263 58.30 70.70 -35.94
C ALA A 263 59.71 70.58 -36.52
N GLN A 264 60.05 69.48 -37.21
CA GLN A 264 61.30 69.35 -37.97
C GLN A 264 61.35 70.35 -39.11
N SER A 265 60.32 70.46 -39.96
CA SER A 265 60.30 71.43 -41.06
C SER A 265 60.30 72.89 -40.59
N GLU A 266 59.73 73.18 -39.44
CA GLU A 266 59.72 74.50 -38.80
C GLU A 266 61.10 74.85 -38.21
N ALA A 267 61.76 73.87 -37.58
CA ALA A 267 63.13 74.00 -37.09
C ALA A 267 64.16 74.09 -38.22
N GLU A 268 64.01 73.31 -39.29
CA GLU A 268 64.82 73.42 -40.51
C GLU A 268 64.64 74.79 -41.18
N ALA A 269 63.39 75.26 -41.31
CA ALA A 269 63.12 76.62 -41.76
C ALA A 269 63.68 77.69 -40.81
N GLU A 270 63.72 77.45 -39.50
CA GLU A 270 64.36 78.36 -38.53
C GLU A 270 65.89 78.36 -38.65
N VAL A 271 66.52 77.21 -38.85
CA VAL A 271 67.96 77.09 -39.16
C VAL A 271 68.30 77.81 -40.47
N VAL A 272 67.49 77.66 -41.53
CA VAL A 272 67.66 78.43 -42.78
C VAL A 272 67.50 79.94 -42.52
N ARG A 273 66.50 80.36 -41.73
CA ARG A 273 66.31 81.77 -41.33
C ARG A 273 67.39 82.29 -40.38
N ALA A 274 68.11 81.43 -39.68
CA ALA A 274 69.27 81.80 -38.86
C ALA A 274 70.53 81.94 -39.71
N ASN A 275 70.78 80.99 -40.62
CA ASN A 275 71.89 81.03 -41.56
C ASN A 275 71.80 82.24 -42.52
N ALA A 276 70.60 82.57 -43.02
CA ALA A 276 70.39 83.77 -43.82
C ALA A 276 70.79 85.06 -43.06
N ARG A 277 70.37 85.18 -41.79
CA ARG A 277 70.76 86.32 -40.91
C ARG A 277 72.27 86.34 -40.60
N ALA A 278 72.91 85.17 -40.48
CA ALA A 278 74.35 85.08 -40.29
C ALA A 278 75.14 85.48 -41.55
N GLU A 279 74.67 85.10 -42.74
CA GLU A 279 75.23 85.56 -44.01
C GLU A 279 75.05 87.06 -44.23
N GLU A 280 73.90 87.61 -43.87
CA GLU A 280 73.59 89.03 -44.00
C GLU A 280 74.49 89.87 -43.08
N ALA A 281 74.61 89.49 -41.81
CA ALA A 281 75.56 90.10 -40.87
C ALA A 281 77.04 89.94 -41.30
N ALA A 282 77.40 88.85 -41.99
CA ALA A 282 78.74 88.69 -42.57
C ALA A 282 78.98 89.67 -43.73
N LYS A 283 77.98 89.85 -44.62
CA LYS A 283 78.03 90.80 -45.73
C LYS A 283 78.11 92.25 -45.21
N GLU A 284 77.34 92.60 -44.18
CA GLU A 284 77.43 93.91 -43.49
C GLU A 284 78.80 94.14 -42.86
N ARG A 285 79.35 93.15 -42.13
CA ARG A 285 80.70 93.24 -41.55
C ARG A 285 81.76 93.48 -42.61
N ASP A 286 81.66 92.79 -43.75
CA ASP A 286 82.67 92.84 -44.80
C ASP A 286 82.57 94.15 -45.64
N THR A 287 81.37 94.73 -45.79
CA THR A 287 81.23 96.10 -46.32
C THR A 287 81.70 97.17 -45.33
N ALA A 288 81.43 97.02 -44.04
CA ALA A 288 81.99 97.92 -43.01
C ALA A 288 83.53 97.85 -42.99
N GLN A 289 84.12 96.66 -43.20
CA GLN A 289 85.58 96.50 -43.26
C GLN A 289 86.19 97.06 -44.55
N SER A 290 85.49 97.05 -45.69
CA SER A 290 85.96 97.71 -46.91
C SER A 290 85.86 99.23 -46.82
N GLN A 291 84.77 99.76 -46.25
CA GLN A 291 84.61 101.19 -45.94
C GLN A 291 85.69 101.68 -44.97
N ALA A 292 86.00 100.93 -43.91
CA ALA A 292 87.09 101.26 -42.98
C ALA A 292 88.46 101.34 -43.68
N LYS A 293 88.75 100.42 -44.61
CA LYS A 293 90.00 100.43 -45.40
C LYS A 293 90.08 101.61 -46.37
N ALA A 294 88.96 101.96 -47.01
CA ALA A 294 88.87 103.15 -47.85
C ALA A 294 89.12 104.43 -47.04
N ALA A 295 88.44 104.57 -45.89
CA ALA A 295 88.60 105.71 -44.99
C ALA A 295 90.04 105.84 -44.46
N THR A 296 90.77 104.74 -44.21
CA THR A 296 92.21 104.82 -43.88
C THR A 296 93.06 105.30 -45.05
N ALA A 297 92.81 104.82 -46.28
CA ALA A 297 93.56 105.22 -47.46
C ALA A 297 93.37 106.71 -47.79
N GLU A 298 92.14 107.23 -47.74
CA GLU A 298 91.84 108.65 -47.90
C GLU A 298 92.56 109.50 -46.84
N ARG A 299 92.60 109.02 -45.59
CA ARG A 299 93.23 109.73 -44.49
C ARG A 299 94.75 109.80 -44.61
N ASP A 300 95.38 108.74 -45.14
CA ASP A 300 96.82 108.70 -45.36
C ASP A 300 97.22 109.50 -46.62
N GLU A 301 96.36 109.55 -47.65
CA GLU A 301 96.53 110.46 -48.80
C GLU A 301 96.40 111.95 -48.39
N LEU A 302 95.47 112.26 -47.47
CA LEU A 302 95.36 113.59 -46.88
C LEU A 302 96.58 113.93 -45.99
N ALA A 303 97.10 112.97 -45.23
CA ALA A 303 98.31 113.16 -44.43
C ALA A 303 99.55 113.46 -45.31
N ALA A 304 99.68 112.79 -46.46
CA ALA A 304 100.73 113.09 -47.45
C ALA A 304 100.61 114.53 -47.98
N LYS A 305 99.41 114.95 -48.40
CA LYS A 305 99.15 116.31 -48.91
C LYS A 305 99.44 117.41 -47.87
N VAL A 306 99.14 117.16 -46.59
CA VAL A 306 99.51 118.07 -45.49
C VAL A 306 101.03 118.08 -45.26
N GLY A 307 101.70 116.94 -45.42
CA GLY A 307 103.17 116.85 -45.40
C GLY A 307 103.83 117.70 -46.49
N ASP A 308 103.34 117.61 -47.73
CA ASP A 308 103.83 118.40 -48.87
C ASP A 308 103.59 119.91 -48.65
N GLN A 309 102.40 120.30 -48.18
CA GLN A 309 102.12 121.70 -47.81
C GLN A 309 103.05 122.20 -46.69
N ALA A 310 103.39 121.35 -45.71
CA ALA A 310 104.35 121.69 -44.67
C ALA A 310 105.81 121.73 -45.16
N VAL A 311 106.15 121.17 -46.33
CA VAL A 311 107.43 121.40 -47.02
C VAL A 311 107.38 122.72 -47.79
N GLN A 312 106.32 122.96 -48.55
CA GLN A 312 106.13 124.20 -49.33
C GLN A 312 106.11 125.45 -48.43
N LEU A 313 105.44 125.41 -47.28
CA LEU A 313 105.46 126.50 -46.30
C LEU A 313 106.85 126.77 -45.73
N ARG A 314 107.68 125.74 -45.51
CA ARG A 314 109.08 125.92 -45.10
C ARG A 314 109.90 126.60 -46.20
N GLN A 315 109.79 126.12 -47.44
CA GLN A 315 110.47 126.72 -48.60
C GLN A 315 110.06 128.19 -48.80
N LEU A 316 108.76 128.50 -48.70
CA LEU A 316 108.26 129.89 -48.72
C LEU A 316 108.83 130.71 -47.57
N SER A 317 108.78 130.23 -46.32
CA SER A 317 109.34 130.95 -45.17
C SER A 317 110.84 131.22 -45.30
N GLN A 318 111.58 130.29 -45.91
CA GLN A 318 113.00 130.42 -46.17
C GLN A 318 113.26 131.48 -47.27
N SER A 319 112.50 131.46 -48.37
CA SER A 319 112.58 132.49 -49.40
C SER A 319 112.21 133.90 -48.89
N VAL A 320 111.28 134.00 -47.93
CA VAL A 320 110.93 135.27 -47.27
C VAL A 320 112.06 135.73 -46.35
N ALA A 321 112.71 134.83 -45.60
CA ALA A 321 113.88 135.16 -44.80
C ALA A 321 115.07 135.62 -45.67
N GLU A 322 115.30 134.96 -46.82
CA GLU A 322 116.32 135.34 -47.80
C GLU A 322 116.02 136.72 -48.44
N GLN A 323 114.76 136.98 -48.81
CA GLN A 323 114.33 138.30 -49.30
C GLN A 323 114.44 139.39 -48.21
N GLN A 324 114.12 139.08 -46.96
CA GLN A 324 114.27 140.01 -45.84
C GLN A 324 115.75 140.33 -45.57
N ALA A 325 116.63 139.32 -45.61
CA ALA A 325 118.08 139.51 -45.49
C ALA A 325 118.66 140.37 -46.64
N ALA A 326 118.20 140.14 -47.87
CA ALA A 326 118.57 140.97 -49.03
C ALA A 326 118.06 142.42 -48.88
N LEU A 327 116.84 142.62 -48.36
CA LEU A 327 116.30 143.95 -48.10
C LEU A 327 117.01 144.68 -46.96
N THR A 328 117.49 143.99 -45.92
CA THR A 328 118.35 144.60 -44.89
C THR A 328 119.72 144.98 -45.45
N ALA A 329 120.35 144.12 -46.25
CA ALA A 329 121.62 144.44 -46.91
C ALA A 329 121.49 145.67 -47.84
N LEU A 330 120.44 145.72 -48.68
CA LEU A 330 120.15 146.88 -49.53
C LEU A 330 119.79 148.15 -48.74
N ALA A 331 119.24 148.02 -47.53
CA ALA A 331 118.99 149.16 -46.64
C ALA A 331 120.30 149.67 -46.01
N GLU A 332 121.20 148.78 -45.60
CA GLU A 332 122.54 149.10 -45.10
C GLU A 332 123.41 149.75 -46.19
N GLU A 333 123.43 149.20 -47.41
CA GLU A 333 124.09 149.82 -48.57
C GLU A 333 123.52 151.20 -48.90
N ARG A 334 122.18 151.35 -48.89
CA ARG A 334 121.52 152.65 -49.12
C ARG A 334 121.89 153.67 -48.06
N ASP A 335 121.94 153.28 -46.78
CA ASP A 335 122.22 154.21 -45.70
C ASP A 335 123.73 154.49 -45.53
N ALA A 336 124.61 153.57 -45.95
CA ALA A 336 126.02 153.86 -46.20
C ALA A 336 126.20 154.88 -47.34
N ALA A 337 125.54 154.67 -48.48
CA ALA A 337 125.57 155.60 -49.62
C ALA A 337 124.97 156.97 -49.27
N ARG A 338 123.95 157.03 -48.39
CA ARG A 338 123.45 158.30 -47.83
C ARG A 338 124.44 158.95 -46.86
N ALA A 339 125.09 158.17 -46.00
CA ALA A 339 126.15 158.70 -45.13
C ALA A 339 127.35 159.23 -45.92
N GLU A 340 127.60 158.73 -47.14
CA GLU A 340 128.59 159.30 -48.07
C GLU A 340 128.05 160.51 -48.84
N ALA A 341 126.80 160.48 -49.34
CA ALA A 341 126.16 161.63 -49.96
C ALA A 341 126.06 162.84 -49.00
N ASP A 342 125.77 162.62 -47.72
CA ASP A 342 125.74 163.66 -46.70
C ASP A 342 127.14 164.04 -46.20
N ARG A 343 128.19 163.25 -46.47
CA ARG A 343 129.59 163.69 -46.29
C ARG A 343 130.03 164.57 -47.45
N ALA A 344 129.67 164.23 -48.68
CA ALA A 344 129.90 165.08 -49.86
C ALA A 344 129.14 166.41 -49.77
N ARG A 345 127.87 166.40 -49.34
CA ARG A 345 127.09 167.63 -49.10
C ARG A 345 127.75 168.54 -48.08
N ARG A 346 128.16 168.02 -46.92
CA ARG A 346 128.85 168.83 -45.90
C ARG A 346 130.17 169.45 -46.36
N GLN A 347 130.83 168.90 -47.38
CA GLN A 347 131.99 169.54 -48.03
C GLN A 347 131.57 170.67 -49.01
N ILE A 348 130.43 170.54 -49.69
CA ILE A 348 129.87 171.56 -50.60
C ILE A 348 129.25 172.72 -49.79
N ASP A 349 128.55 172.42 -48.70
CA ASP A 349 127.88 173.41 -47.84
C ASP A 349 128.90 174.37 -47.20
N GLN A 350 130.09 173.87 -46.81
CA GLN A 350 131.21 174.69 -46.34
C GLN A 350 131.75 175.67 -47.39
N PHE A 351 131.60 175.36 -48.69
CA PHE A 351 131.99 176.25 -49.78
C PHE A 351 130.90 177.26 -50.16
N THR A 352 129.65 177.03 -49.73
CA THR A 352 128.47 177.75 -50.25
C THR A 352 127.88 178.74 -49.25
N HIS A 353 127.93 178.46 -47.94
CA HIS A 353 127.35 179.34 -46.90
C HIS A 353 128.23 180.53 -46.48
N SER A 354 129.11 181.01 -47.37
CA SER A 354 129.73 182.33 -47.23
C SER A 354 128.73 183.48 -47.50
N THR A 355 127.54 183.19 -48.04
CA THR A 355 126.56 184.20 -48.45
C THR A 355 125.10 183.77 -48.18
N LEU A 356 124.44 184.55 -47.29
CA LEU A 356 122.99 184.69 -47.11
C LEU A 356 122.18 183.51 -46.51
N SER A 357 120.99 183.69 -45.91
CA SER A 357 120.56 184.60 -44.81
C SER A 357 119.07 184.33 -44.45
N SER A 358 118.74 184.14 -43.16
CA SER A 358 117.39 184.24 -42.53
C SER A 358 116.27 183.25 -42.95
N GLY A 359 115.27 182.96 -42.07
CA GLY A 359 114.00 182.36 -42.54
C GLY A 359 113.09 181.39 -41.71
N VAL A 360 113.15 181.27 -40.38
CA VAL A 360 112.06 180.87 -39.41
C VAL A 360 110.97 179.77 -39.78
N PRO A 361 110.86 178.62 -39.03
CA PRO A 361 109.78 177.57 -39.08
C PRO A 361 108.80 177.63 -37.84
N PRO A 362 108.05 176.60 -37.31
CA PRO A 362 107.74 175.17 -37.66
C PRO A 362 106.27 174.62 -37.39
N GLY A 363 105.99 173.30 -37.60
CA GLY A 363 104.88 172.50 -36.98
C GLY A 363 104.03 171.57 -37.93
N GLY A 364 103.29 170.50 -37.54
CA GLY A 364 103.18 169.68 -36.30
C GLY A 364 101.94 168.70 -36.20
N ARG A 365 101.95 167.69 -35.26
CA ARG A 365 100.85 166.78 -34.72
C ARG A 365 100.36 165.55 -35.56
N MET A 366 100.29 164.26 -35.12
CA MET A 366 99.58 163.50 -34.01
C MET A 366 98.03 163.36 -34.17
N PRO A 367 97.21 162.41 -33.57
CA PRO A 367 97.44 161.18 -32.69
C PRO A 367 96.49 159.91 -32.86
N GLY A 368 96.67 158.83 -32.04
CA GLY A 368 95.62 157.90 -31.48
C GLY A 368 95.10 156.67 -32.29
N GLY A 369 94.48 155.59 -31.76
CA GLY A 369 94.26 155.03 -30.38
C GLY A 369 93.06 154.03 -30.22
N GLY A 370 93.06 153.03 -29.31
CA GLY A 370 91.84 152.26 -28.86
C GLY A 370 91.90 150.72 -28.59
N THR A 371 91.20 150.20 -27.55
CA THR A 371 90.97 148.78 -27.08
C THR A 371 89.72 148.72 -26.13
N PRO A 372 89.34 147.70 -25.28
CA PRO A 372 89.71 146.26 -25.05
C PRO A 372 88.49 145.25 -24.74
N VAL A 373 88.77 144.01 -24.24
CA VAL A 373 87.92 143.12 -23.36
C VAL A 373 86.67 142.41 -23.99
N PRO A 374 85.94 141.37 -23.41
CA PRO A 374 86.09 140.48 -22.22
C PRO A 374 85.89 138.92 -22.41
N PRO A 375 86.06 138.08 -21.34
CA PRO A 375 85.63 136.64 -21.19
C PRO A 375 84.25 136.51 -20.43
N PRO A 376 83.74 135.36 -19.86
CA PRO A 376 84.22 133.94 -19.68
C PRO A 376 83.14 132.79 -19.87
N GLY A 377 83.37 131.54 -19.40
CA GLY A 377 82.34 130.46 -19.23
C GLY A 377 82.83 129.04 -18.80
N HIS A 378 82.19 128.41 -17.80
CA HIS A 378 82.46 127.06 -17.16
C HIS A 378 81.08 126.38 -16.79
N PRO A 379 80.91 125.16 -16.19
CA PRO A 379 81.80 124.33 -15.34
C PRO A 379 81.65 122.76 -15.46
N HIS A 380 81.91 122.03 -14.35
CA HIS A 380 81.97 120.56 -14.15
C HIS A 380 80.64 119.76 -14.04
N GLY A 381 80.76 118.42 -14.19
CA GLY A 381 79.98 117.36 -13.48
C GLY A 381 80.37 115.97 -14.04
N THR A 382 80.75 114.88 -13.35
CA THR A 382 80.42 114.21 -12.05
C THR A 382 79.07 113.50 -11.99
N GLY A 383 79.07 112.15 -12.00
CA GLY A 383 77.87 111.33 -11.71
C GLY A 383 77.99 109.84 -12.11
N PRO A 384 77.97 108.87 -11.16
CA PRO A 384 77.97 107.43 -11.44
C PRO A 384 76.72 106.68 -10.91
N GLN A 385 76.47 105.46 -11.44
CA GLN A 385 75.59 104.40 -10.85
C GLN A 385 74.07 104.76 -10.69
N PRO A 386 73.19 103.86 -10.18
CA PRO A 386 73.00 102.42 -10.47
C PRO A 386 71.48 102.05 -10.64
N ALA A 387 71.18 100.73 -10.56
CA ALA A 387 69.84 100.13 -10.33
C ALA A 387 68.84 100.16 -11.53
N ALA A 388 67.82 99.28 -11.62
CA ALA A 388 67.21 98.42 -10.60
C ALA A 388 66.66 97.05 -11.13
N MET A 389 66.28 96.17 -10.19
CA MET A 389 65.36 95.02 -10.37
C MET A 389 63.89 95.52 -10.17
N PRO A 390 62.85 94.75 -9.73
CA PRO A 390 62.57 93.29 -9.58
C PRO A 390 61.20 92.95 -10.26
N PRO A 391 60.33 92.00 -9.81
CA PRO A 391 60.43 90.77 -8.98
C PRO A 391 60.05 89.50 -9.79
N GLY A 392 59.87 88.28 -9.25
CA GLY A 392 60.02 87.74 -7.88
C GLY A 392 59.43 86.30 -7.76
N PRO A 393 59.54 85.63 -6.60
CA PRO A 393 59.40 84.16 -6.51
C PRO A 393 58.30 83.64 -5.55
N SER A 394 58.16 82.32 -5.44
CA SER A 394 57.61 81.62 -4.26
C SER A 394 58.01 80.13 -4.21
N PRO A 395 58.87 79.70 -3.26
CA PRO A 395 59.06 78.31 -2.87
C PRO A 395 58.24 77.95 -1.60
N GLY A 396 57.84 76.68 -1.45
CA GLY A 396 57.01 76.24 -0.31
C GLY A 396 57.31 74.81 0.19
N VAL A 397 57.86 74.74 1.39
CA VAL A 397 57.99 73.57 2.30
C VAL A 397 57.51 74.07 3.68
N PRO A 398 57.16 73.26 4.71
CA PRO A 398 57.23 71.78 4.81
C PRO A 398 56.06 71.08 5.58
N GLN A 399 56.09 69.72 5.60
CA GLN A 399 55.75 68.84 6.76
C GLN A 399 54.30 68.86 7.36
N PRO A 400 53.96 68.04 8.39
CA PRO A 400 54.29 66.62 8.66
C PRO A 400 53.03 65.80 9.10
N ALA A 401 53.24 64.73 9.91
CA ALA A 401 52.28 63.91 10.67
C ALA A 401 51.38 62.96 9.84
N ALA A 402 51.53 61.63 9.83
CA ALA A 402 51.92 60.62 10.84
C ALA A 402 50.84 60.25 11.88
N ARG A 403 50.33 59.01 11.77
CA ARG A 403 49.72 58.15 12.81
C ARG A 403 49.83 56.69 12.32
N THR A 404 50.70 55.84 12.89
CA THR A 404 50.51 54.99 14.09
C THR A 404 49.33 54.01 13.98
N GLY A 405 49.55 52.69 14.09
CA GLY A 405 48.42 51.75 14.21
C GLY A 405 48.60 50.24 13.96
N SER A 406 49.76 49.62 14.22
CA SER A 406 49.79 48.17 14.52
C SER A 406 49.39 47.94 16.01
N PRO A 407 48.91 46.76 16.48
CA PRO A 407 49.07 45.43 15.87
C PRO A 407 47.84 44.47 15.90
N MET A 408 48.13 43.24 15.45
CA MET A 408 47.40 41.94 15.56
C MET A 408 47.32 41.40 17.02
N PRO A 409 46.82 40.16 17.32
CA PRO A 409 45.72 39.33 16.76
C PRO A 409 44.81 38.71 17.88
N LEU A 410 43.91 37.76 17.53
CA LEU A 410 43.52 36.50 18.23
C LEU A 410 42.00 36.17 18.18
N GLY A 411 41.68 34.88 17.99
CA GLY A 411 40.31 34.33 18.03
C GLY A 411 40.30 32.87 17.53
N ALA A 412 39.76 31.94 18.32
CA ALA A 412 39.84 30.48 18.11
C ALA A 412 38.43 29.82 18.05
N PRO A 413 38.29 28.54 17.65
CA PRO A 413 37.01 27.98 17.19
C PRO A 413 36.12 27.35 18.29
N VAL A 414 34.92 26.91 17.89
CA VAL A 414 33.96 26.14 18.70
C VAL A 414 33.41 24.98 17.86
N PRO A 415 33.19 23.79 18.45
CA PRO A 415 31.83 23.22 18.37
C PRO A 415 31.37 22.48 19.63
N ASN A 416 30.07 22.61 19.95
CA ASN A 416 29.30 21.65 20.75
C ASN A 416 28.67 20.60 19.80
N GLY A 417 28.24 19.42 20.24
CA GLY A 417 28.27 18.81 21.58
C GLY A 417 27.60 17.43 21.59
N THR A 418 27.66 16.72 22.71
CA THR A 418 27.00 15.40 22.91
C THR A 418 25.57 15.54 23.48
N PRO A 419 24.77 14.46 23.50
CA PRO A 419 24.63 13.69 24.74
C PRO A 419 24.55 12.16 24.52
N GLY A 420 24.23 11.39 25.57
CA GLY A 420 23.97 9.94 25.49
C GLY A 420 23.48 9.33 26.81
N SER A 421 23.52 7.99 26.91
CA SER A 421 23.25 7.10 28.08
C SER A 421 21.87 6.42 28.16
N ASN A 422 21.89 5.12 28.52
CA ASN A 422 20.85 4.33 29.22
C ASN A 422 19.54 3.99 28.45
N THR A 423 18.85 2.84 28.66
CA THR A 423 19.11 1.65 29.52
C THR A 423 18.32 0.40 29.07
N GLY A 424 18.89 -0.80 29.26
CA GLY A 424 18.18 -2.02 29.69
C GLY A 424 17.48 -2.93 28.65
N GLY A 425 17.34 -4.22 29.00
CA GLY A 425 16.42 -5.17 28.34
C GLY A 425 17.03 -6.44 27.73
N THR A 426 17.28 -7.49 28.53
CA THR A 426 17.46 -8.88 28.06
C THR A 426 16.11 -9.63 28.03
N PRO A 427 15.95 -10.65 27.16
CA PRO A 427 16.09 -12.03 27.65
C PRO A 427 16.75 -13.03 26.66
N LEU A 428 16.86 -14.28 27.11
CA LEU A 428 17.58 -15.41 26.50
C LEU A 428 16.84 -16.08 25.33
N PRO A 429 17.56 -16.69 24.37
CA PRO A 429 17.06 -17.83 23.59
C PRO A 429 17.44 -19.16 24.26
N GLY A 430 16.46 -19.99 24.59
CA GLY A 430 16.67 -21.31 25.19
C GLY A 430 15.66 -22.33 24.66
N SER A 431 16.00 -23.00 23.56
CA SER A 431 15.14 -23.99 22.91
C SER A 431 15.90 -25.31 22.72
N ASN A 432 15.38 -26.38 23.30
CA ASN A 432 15.92 -27.74 23.20
C ASN A 432 14.76 -28.76 23.11
N THR A 433 15.06 -30.01 22.76
CA THR A 433 14.15 -31.16 22.67
C THR A 433 13.01 -31.03 21.65
N GLY A 434 13.33 -31.31 20.38
CA GLY A 434 12.35 -31.76 19.38
C GLY A 434 12.56 -33.25 19.10
N ASN A 435 11.70 -34.12 19.63
CA ASN A 435 11.78 -35.57 19.44
C ASN A 435 10.78 -36.06 18.40
N THR A 436 11.18 -37.03 17.56
CA THR A 436 10.37 -37.62 16.50
C THR A 436 9.25 -38.52 17.02
N PRO A 437 8.06 -38.51 16.39
CA PRO A 437 7.02 -39.51 16.63
C PRO A 437 7.20 -40.76 15.75
N LEU A 438 6.96 -41.94 16.34
CA LEU A 438 6.67 -43.19 15.63
C LEU A 438 5.23 -43.63 15.96
N PRO A 439 4.46 -44.16 15.01
CA PRO A 439 3.10 -44.64 15.27
C PRO A 439 3.11 -46.08 15.82
N GLY A 440 2.38 -46.34 16.91
CA GLY A 440 2.29 -47.70 17.48
C GLY A 440 1.20 -47.91 18.52
N ALA A 441 0.23 -48.78 18.20
CA ALA A 441 -0.63 -49.59 19.07
C ALA A 441 -1.26 -48.98 20.36
N ALA A 442 -2.58 -48.75 20.27
CA ALA A 442 -3.64 -49.09 21.25
C ALA A 442 -3.44 -48.93 22.78
N PRO A 443 -4.39 -48.25 23.46
CA PRO A 443 -4.72 -48.52 24.87
C PRO A 443 -5.99 -49.38 25.02
N GLN A 444 -5.99 -50.29 25.99
CA GLN A 444 -7.16 -51.10 26.38
C GLN A 444 -8.01 -50.40 27.47
N ASN A 445 -9.27 -50.82 27.56
CA ASN A 445 -10.24 -50.62 28.65
C ASN A 445 -9.70 -50.07 29.99
N ARG A 446 -10.22 -48.91 30.39
CA ARG A 446 -10.53 -48.62 31.80
C ARG A 446 -11.91 -48.01 31.94
N ALA A 447 -12.87 -48.83 32.38
CA ALA A 447 -14.18 -48.33 32.80
C ALA A 447 -14.06 -47.50 34.07
N ARG A 448 -14.77 -46.37 34.13
CA ARG A 448 -15.03 -45.63 35.37
C ARG A 448 -16.38 -44.92 35.23
N PRO A 449 -17.39 -45.25 36.05
CA PRO A 449 -18.64 -44.49 36.04
C PRO A 449 -18.38 -43.11 36.62
N ILE A 450 -18.91 -42.07 35.97
CA ILE A 450 -19.00 -40.72 36.51
C ILE A 450 -20.45 -40.52 36.91
N ASN A 451 -20.68 -40.19 38.18
CA ASN A 451 -22.01 -39.81 38.67
C ASN A 451 -22.43 -38.52 37.97
N GLY A 452 -23.60 -38.54 37.32
CA GLY A 452 -24.17 -37.41 36.61
C GLY A 452 -25.68 -37.36 36.82
N ALA A 453 -26.09 -36.71 37.90
CA ALA A 453 -27.47 -36.36 38.24
C ALA A 453 -27.46 -35.04 39.02
N ASP A 454 -28.63 -34.42 39.15
CA ASP A 454 -28.91 -33.30 40.05
C ASP A 454 -28.06 -32.04 39.84
N ARG A 455 -28.23 -31.45 38.65
CA ARG A 455 -28.10 -30.00 38.47
C ARG A 455 -29.47 -29.43 38.14
N GLU A 456 -30.19 -28.98 39.16
CA GLU A 456 -31.44 -28.25 39.00
C GLU A 456 -31.21 -26.93 38.25
N ASP A 457 -32.15 -26.55 37.38
CA ASP A 457 -32.06 -25.36 36.52
C ASP A 457 -33.27 -24.43 36.75
N PRO A 458 -33.19 -23.45 37.67
CA PRO A 458 -34.34 -22.69 38.16
C PRO A 458 -34.59 -21.41 37.35
N LEU A 459 -34.74 -21.52 36.02
CA LEU A 459 -34.89 -20.36 35.12
C LEU A 459 -36.05 -20.48 34.10
N PHE A 460 -37.27 -20.73 34.59
CA PHE A 460 -38.48 -20.35 33.86
C PHE A 460 -39.56 -19.79 34.81
N THR A 461 -39.66 -18.46 34.87
CA THR A 461 -40.70 -17.75 35.64
C THR A 461 -41.39 -16.69 34.77
N GLY A 462 -42.64 -16.98 34.40
CA GLY A 462 -43.60 -16.02 33.83
C GLY A 462 -43.48 -15.74 32.32
N PRO A 463 -44.43 -14.95 31.78
CA PRO A 463 -45.59 -14.38 32.46
C PRO A 463 -46.70 -15.42 32.73
#